data_AF-A0A7J5TP99-F1
#
_entry.id   AF-A0A7J5TP99-F1
#
_cell.length_a   1.000
_cell.length_b   1.000
_cell.length_c   1.000
_cell.angle_alpha   90.00
_cell.angle_beta   90.00
_cell.angle_gamma   90.00
#
_symmetry.space_group_name_H-M   'P 1'
#
loop_
_entity.id
_entity.type
_entity.pdbx_description
1 polymer ?
#
loop_
_entity_poly.entity_id
_entity_poly.type
_entity_poly.pdbx_seq_one_letter_code
_entity_poly.pdbx_strand_id
1 'polypeptide(L)'
;MVRKPNAGHRANRKPKNKRFLIYSGGIVTEMEYFKYVRQHLFGKYVRSLRIKSGERSDPVRMEADGFDPKTLVDEAAKLLQEDKRDAKRESYDAFAVVWVITDVDDFGDKLREAVNEGHRRGIEVIISNPCFDVWLIDHVRSCPRSYTQTAECEKLAKQLGLIDMSRNPNNPKHINFDRIVGKYLNATKNAQQHMDDDRQQRTRISNPSGEYAPWTDVPHVVDTLIDEYRRLIDDGEEKTL
;
A
#
# COMPACT_ATOMS: atom_id res chain seq x y z
N MET A 1 -22.43 25.33 49.03
CA MET A 1 -22.85 24.92 47.67
C MET A 1 -21.62 24.55 46.86
N VAL A 2 -21.60 23.32 46.36
CA VAL A 2 -20.45 22.65 45.73
C VAL A 2 -20.22 23.19 44.31
N ARG A 3 -18.97 23.56 43.99
CA ARG A 3 -18.51 23.91 42.64
C ARG A 3 -18.69 22.70 41.71
N LYS A 4 -19.47 22.86 40.63
CA LYS A 4 -19.48 21.90 39.52
C LYS A 4 -18.12 21.95 38.81
N PRO A 5 -17.44 20.81 38.57
CA PRO A 5 -16.28 20.79 37.70
C PRO A 5 -16.73 20.99 36.24
N ASN A 6 -16.07 21.91 35.53
CA ASN A 6 -16.19 22.04 34.09
C ASN A 6 -15.69 20.73 33.46
N ALA A 7 -16.60 19.98 32.85
CA ALA A 7 -16.25 18.90 31.95
C ALA A 7 -15.53 19.52 30.75
N GLY A 8 -14.21 19.45 30.74
CA GLY A 8 -13.41 19.80 29.58
C GLY A 8 -13.85 18.93 28.42
N HIS A 9 -14.51 19.53 27.43
CA HIS A 9 -14.66 18.92 26.12
C HIS A 9 -13.24 18.56 25.64
N ARG A 10 -12.90 17.28 25.72
CA ARG A 10 -11.79 16.72 24.95
C ARG A 10 -12.21 16.85 23.49
N ALA A 11 -11.87 17.99 22.89
CA ALA A 11 -11.96 18.13 21.45
C ALA A 11 -11.16 16.95 20.89
N ASN A 12 -11.83 16.05 20.16
CA ASN A 12 -11.16 15.08 19.30
C ASN A 12 -10.33 15.90 18.32
N ARG A 13 -9.07 16.16 18.68
CA ARG A 13 -8.11 16.78 17.78
C ARG A 13 -8.01 15.81 16.62
N LYS A 14 -8.45 16.23 15.44
CA LYS A 14 -8.16 15.51 14.21
C LYS A 14 -6.64 15.25 14.18
N PRO A 15 -6.19 14.04 13.81
CA PRO A 15 -4.77 13.75 13.69
C PRO A 15 -4.11 14.86 12.88
N LYS A 16 -3.00 15.41 13.38
CA LYS A 16 -2.35 16.54 12.72
C LYS A 16 -1.65 16.06 11.44
N ASN A 17 -1.18 14.81 11.43
CA ASN A 17 -0.56 14.14 10.28
C ASN A 17 -1.03 12.68 10.22
N LYS A 18 -1.50 12.19 9.07
CA LYS A 18 -1.74 10.75 8.93
C LYS A 18 -0.43 10.00 8.79
N ARG A 19 -0.33 8.89 9.52
CA ARG A 19 0.75 7.89 9.39
C ARG A 19 0.19 6.62 8.77
N PHE A 20 1.02 5.94 8.00
CA PHE A 20 0.67 4.77 7.20
C PHE A 20 1.62 3.62 7.49
N LEU A 21 1.10 2.40 7.49
CA LEU A 21 1.89 1.18 7.44
C LEU A 21 1.58 0.44 6.14
N ILE A 22 2.62 0.11 5.37
CA ILE A 22 2.55 -0.81 4.23
C ILE A 22 3.31 -2.07 4.64
N TYR A 23 2.62 -3.20 4.69
CA TYR A 23 3.22 -4.49 5.03
C TYR A 23 3.09 -5.44 3.83
N SER A 24 4.22 -5.74 3.20
CA SER A 24 4.29 -6.47 1.96
C SER A 24 4.58 -7.97 2.17
N GLY A 25 3.90 -8.83 1.41
CA GLY A 25 4.26 -10.25 1.28
C GLY A 25 5.50 -10.45 0.40
N GLY A 26 5.65 -9.63 -0.65
CA GLY A 26 6.80 -9.64 -1.55
C GLY A 26 8.02 -8.88 -1.02
N ILE A 27 9.03 -9.61 -0.54
CA ILE A 27 10.21 -9.01 0.11
C ILE A 27 11.09 -8.11 -0.79
N VAL A 28 11.04 -8.26 -2.12
CA VAL A 28 11.86 -7.46 -3.06
C VAL A 28 11.00 -6.51 -3.88
N THR A 29 10.21 -7.04 -4.82
CA THR A 29 9.59 -6.24 -5.89
C THR A 29 8.59 -5.22 -5.34
N GLU A 30 7.66 -5.65 -4.50
CA GLU A 30 6.70 -4.76 -3.83
C GLU A 30 7.41 -3.70 -2.99
N MET A 31 8.39 -4.12 -2.18
CA MET A 31 9.18 -3.21 -1.34
C MET A 31 9.97 -2.18 -2.13
N GLU A 32 10.57 -2.56 -3.25
CA GLU A 32 11.25 -1.63 -4.17
C GLU A 32 10.25 -0.62 -4.74
N TYR A 33 9.08 -1.08 -5.17
CA TYR A 33 8.05 -0.21 -5.72
C TYR A 33 7.56 0.82 -4.68
N PHE A 34 7.19 0.38 -3.47
CA PHE A 34 6.69 1.31 -2.45
C PHE A 34 7.79 2.22 -1.88
N LYS A 35 9.06 1.77 -1.83
CA LYS A 35 10.20 2.66 -1.56
C LYS A 35 10.33 3.73 -2.64
N TYR A 36 10.19 3.36 -3.91
CA TYR A 36 10.20 4.32 -5.02
C TYR A 36 9.05 5.33 -4.90
N VAL A 37 7.80 4.86 -4.69
CA VAL A 37 6.62 5.72 -4.49
C VAL A 37 6.85 6.67 -3.32
N ARG A 38 7.32 6.17 -2.17
CA ARG A 38 7.66 6.98 -0.99
C ARG A 38 8.69 8.05 -1.32
N GLN A 39 9.78 7.70 -2.01
CA GLN A 39 10.85 8.65 -2.35
C GLN A 39 10.42 9.69 -3.38
N HIS A 40 9.61 9.32 -4.38
CA HIS A 40 9.26 10.20 -5.49
C HIS A 40 8.01 11.04 -5.22
N LEU A 41 7.04 10.51 -4.48
CA LEU A 41 5.90 11.28 -4.00
C LEU A 41 6.30 12.14 -2.81
N PHE A 42 6.79 11.54 -1.73
CA PHE A 42 7.04 12.26 -0.49
C PHE A 42 8.42 12.90 -0.40
N GLY A 43 9.33 12.68 -1.36
CA GLY A 43 10.71 13.15 -1.27
C GLY A 43 10.85 14.67 -1.09
N LYS A 44 9.99 15.47 -1.73
CA LYS A 44 9.98 16.94 -1.54
C LYS A 44 9.31 17.36 -0.23
N TYR A 45 8.18 16.74 0.13
CA TYR A 45 7.46 17.07 1.38
C TYR A 45 8.25 16.69 2.64
N VAL A 46 8.83 15.48 2.66
CA VAL A 46 9.67 15.01 3.77
C VAL A 46 10.91 15.91 3.94
N ARG A 47 11.41 16.52 2.86
CA ARG A 47 12.49 17.52 2.92
C ARG A 47 12.01 18.90 3.36
N SER A 48 10.78 19.29 3.03
CA SER A 48 10.20 20.61 3.33
C SER A 48 9.53 20.71 4.71
N LEU A 49 9.31 19.59 5.40
CA LEU A 49 8.89 19.55 6.79
C LEU A 49 9.90 20.32 7.67
N ARG A 50 9.62 21.60 7.95
CA ARG A 50 10.33 22.41 8.96
C ARG A 50 9.89 21.97 10.36
N ILE A 51 10.84 21.56 11.18
CA ILE A 51 10.57 20.96 12.51
C ILE A 51 10.90 21.96 13.62
N LYS A 52 10.01 22.11 14.60
CA LYS A 52 10.26 22.87 15.85
C LYS A 52 10.94 22.06 16.96
N SER A 53 11.16 20.75 16.78
CA SER A 53 11.51 19.81 17.85
C SER A 53 12.38 18.59 17.44
N GLY A 54 13.01 18.58 16.26
CA GLY A 54 14.08 17.63 15.92
C GLY A 54 13.72 16.16 15.65
N GLU A 55 12.51 15.68 15.96
CA GLU A 55 12.13 14.28 15.71
C GLU A 55 11.42 14.10 14.35
N ARG A 56 11.96 13.19 13.53
CA ARG A 56 11.46 12.84 12.20
C ARG A 56 10.47 11.69 12.34
N SER A 57 9.17 11.96 12.25
CA SER A 57 8.18 10.89 12.05
C SER A 57 8.03 10.65 10.55
N ASP A 58 8.63 9.57 10.05
CA ASP A 58 8.38 9.09 8.69
C ASP A 58 6.89 8.75 8.55
N PRO A 59 6.14 9.40 7.65
CA PRO A 59 4.71 9.20 7.58
C PRO A 59 4.35 7.81 7.04
N VAL A 60 5.28 7.10 6.39
CA VAL A 60 5.04 5.79 5.80
C VAL A 60 6.07 4.79 6.33
N ARG A 61 5.65 3.94 7.26
CA ARG A 61 6.42 2.75 7.68
C ARG A 61 6.19 1.64 6.65
N MET A 62 7.26 0.94 6.29
CA MET A 62 7.20 -0.20 5.38
C MET A 62 7.84 -1.41 6.06
N GLU A 63 7.15 -2.54 6.03
CA GLU A 63 7.61 -3.85 6.51
C GLU A 63 7.39 -4.89 5.42
N ALA A 64 8.15 -5.98 5.45
CA ALA A 64 7.99 -7.06 4.48
C ALA A 64 8.41 -8.40 5.04
N ASP A 65 7.57 -9.41 4.82
CA ASP A 65 7.85 -10.80 5.17
C ASP A 65 7.20 -11.72 4.14
N GLY A 66 7.86 -12.83 3.79
CA GLY A 66 7.33 -13.84 2.86
C GLY A 66 6.22 -14.70 3.46
N PHE A 67 5.36 -14.13 4.30
CA PHE A 67 4.29 -14.84 4.99
C PHE A 67 3.03 -14.97 4.12
N ASP A 68 2.19 -15.94 4.47
CA ASP A 68 0.87 -16.05 3.88
C ASP A 68 -0.03 -14.85 4.27
N PRO A 69 -1.07 -14.53 3.47
CA PRO A 69 -1.91 -13.35 3.69
C PRO A 69 -2.48 -13.22 5.11
N LYS A 70 -2.87 -14.34 5.73
CA LYS A 70 -3.48 -14.32 7.06
C LYS A 70 -2.44 -13.98 8.12
N THR A 71 -1.26 -14.59 8.03
CA THR A 71 -0.14 -14.29 8.94
C THR A 71 0.31 -12.84 8.81
N LEU A 72 0.37 -12.28 7.58
CA LEU A 72 0.66 -10.85 7.38
C LEU A 72 -0.35 -9.94 8.10
N VAL A 73 -1.65 -10.25 8.01
CA VAL A 73 -2.70 -9.50 8.74
C VAL A 73 -2.54 -9.63 10.25
N ASP A 74 -2.20 -10.81 10.75
CA ASP A 74 -1.98 -11.03 12.18
C ASP A 74 -0.77 -10.21 12.71
N GLU A 75 0.33 -10.17 11.96
CA GLU A 75 1.51 -9.35 12.32
C GLU A 75 1.25 -7.84 12.14
N ALA A 76 0.58 -7.42 11.06
CA ALA A 76 0.17 -6.04 10.85
C ALA A 76 -0.70 -5.52 12.01
N ALA A 77 -1.58 -6.37 12.54
CA ALA A 77 -2.40 -6.03 13.70
C ALA A 77 -1.58 -5.84 14.98
N LYS A 78 -0.53 -6.65 15.19
CA LYS A 78 0.39 -6.47 16.33
C LYS A 78 1.13 -5.15 16.20
N LEU A 79 1.70 -4.85 15.04
CA LEU A 79 2.38 -3.59 14.77
C LEU A 79 1.47 -2.38 14.99
N LEU A 80 0.19 -2.46 14.58
CA LEU A 80 -0.78 -1.40 14.82
C LEU A 80 -1.08 -1.21 16.31
N GLN A 81 -1.17 -2.28 17.10
CA GLN A 81 -1.41 -2.17 18.54
C GLN A 81 -0.20 -1.61 19.29
N GLU A 82 1.00 -2.03 18.88
CA GLU A 82 2.25 -1.49 19.42
C GLU A 82 2.39 0.00 19.12
N ASP A 83 2.14 0.41 17.86
CA ASP A 83 2.16 1.81 17.46
C ASP A 83 1.11 2.64 18.22
N LYS A 84 -0.11 2.13 18.46
CA LYS A 84 -1.12 2.80 19.29
C LYS A 84 -0.66 3.01 20.73
N ARG A 85 0.02 2.02 21.32
CA ARG A 85 0.56 2.11 22.68
C ARG A 85 1.67 3.15 22.76
N ASP A 86 2.58 3.12 21.78
CA ASP A 86 3.74 4.00 21.74
C ASP A 86 3.32 5.44 21.40
N ALA A 87 2.40 5.62 20.45
CA ALA A 87 1.74 6.90 20.14
C ALA A 87 1.14 7.57 21.38
N LYS A 88 0.46 6.79 22.23
CA LYS A 88 -0.10 7.28 23.49
C LYS A 88 0.98 7.67 24.50
N ARG A 89 2.07 6.91 24.57
CA ARG A 89 3.21 7.17 25.48
C ARG A 89 3.99 8.41 25.07
N GLU A 90 4.21 8.57 23.78
CA GLU A 90 5.11 9.58 23.20
C GLU A 90 4.35 10.77 22.60
N SER A 91 3.02 10.78 22.71
CA SER A 91 2.13 11.88 22.30
C SER A 91 2.20 12.23 20.80
N TYR A 92 2.32 11.21 19.94
CA TYR A 92 2.19 11.33 18.48
C TYR A 92 0.91 10.64 17.97
N ASP A 93 0.57 10.84 16.70
CA ASP A 93 -0.60 10.22 16.06
C ASP A 93 -0.28 8.77 15.63
N ALA A 94 -1.09 7.79 16.04
CA ALA A 94 -0.91 6.40 15.60
C ALA A 94 -1.14 6.23 14.08
N PHE A 95 -0.78 5.07 13.52
CA PHE A 95 -1.13 4.71 12.14
C PHE A 95 -2.63 4.92 11.89
N ALA A 96 -2.93 5.76 10.90
CA ALA A 96 -4.26 6.08 10.45
C ALA A 96 -4.78 5.04 9.46
N VAL A 97 -3.89 4.48 8.63
CA VAL A 97 -4.21 3.43 7.66
C VAL A 97 -3.11 2.37 7.67
N VAL A 98 -3.51 1.11 7.58
CA VAL A 98 -2.61 -0.04 7.49
C VAL A 98 -3.01 -0.87 6.28
N TRP A 99 -2.05 -1.12 5.40
CA TRP A 99 -2.20 -1.94 4.21
C TRP A 99 -1.36 -3.20 4.31
N VAL A 100 -1.96 -4.35 4.02
CA VAL A 100 -1.26 -5.61 3.75
C VAL A 100 -1.28 -5.84 2.25
N ILE A 101 -0.12 -5.93 1.61
CA ILE A 101 0.02 -6.17 0.17
C ILE A 101 0.27 -7.65 -0.05
N THR A 102 -0.52 -8.28 -0.92
CA THR A 102 -0.40 -9.71 -1.17
C THR A 102 -0.84 -10.08 -2.58
N ASP A 103 -0.24 -11.13 -3.11
CA ASP A 103 -0.60 -11.73 -4.39
C ASP A 103 -1.66 -12.82 -4.19
N VAL A 104 -2.36 -13.17 -5.26
CA VAL A 104 -3.30 -14.30 -5.28
C VAL A 104 -2.55 -15.54 -5.77
N ASP A 105 -1.58 -16.01 -4.99
CA ASP A 105 -1.03 -17.36 -5.21
C ASP A 105 -2.02 -18.43 -4.68
N ASP A 106 -1.61 -19.70 -4.64
CA ASP A 106 -2.35 -20.89 -4.16
C ASP A 106 -2.73 -20.87 -2.65
N PHE A 107 -3.11 -19.71 -2.12
CA PHE A 107 -3.49 -19.51 -0.72
C PHE A 107 -4.94 -19.94 -0.42
N GLY A 108 -5.75 -20.21 -1.44
CA GLY A 108 -7.11 -20.73 -1.30
C GLY A 108 -7.96 -19.90 -0.33
N ASP A 109 -8.53 -20.55 0.69
CA ASP A 109 -9.38 -19.89 1.70
C ASP A 109 -8.63 -18.88 2.59
N LYS A 110 -7.31 -19.00 2.73
CA LYS A 110 -6.53 -18.11 3.61
C LYS A 110 -6.59 -16.64 3.18
N LEU A 111 -6.67 -16.37 1.88
CA LEU A 111 -6.79 -15.00 1.38
C LEU A 111 -8.14 -14.39 1.79
N ARG A 112 -9.23 -15.15 1.67
CA ARG A 112 -10.56 -14.70 2.10
C ARG A 112 -10.62 -14.48 3.61
N GLU A 113 -10.01 -15.38 4.38
CA GLU A 113 -9.88 -15.21 5.84
C GLU A 113 -9.08 -13.95 6.18
N ALA A 114 -7.98 -13.70 5.49
CA ALA A 114 -7.15 -12.51 5.67
C ALA A 114 -7.92 -11.22 5.38
N VAL A 115 -8.67 -11.15 4.27
CA VAL A 115 -9.53 -10.00 3.94
C VAL A 115 -10.56 -9.75 5.04
N ASN A 116 -11.25 -10.81 5.49
CA ASN A 116 -12.28 -10.71 6.53
C ASN A 116 -11.69 -10.30 7.90
N GLU A 117 -10.55 -10.86 8.28
CA GLU A 117 -9.85 -10.50 9.52
C GLU A 117 -9.28 -9.08 9.45
N GLY A 118 -8.68 -8.71 8.32
CA GLY A 118 -8.13 -7.39 8.08
C GLY A 118 -9.21 -6.33 8.26
N HIS A 119 -10.36 -6.49 7.59
CA HIS A 119 -11.49 -5.60 7.73
C HIS A 119 -11.94 -5.45 9.20
N ARG A 120 -12.07 -6.56 9.95
CA ARG A 120 -12.43 -6.53 11.38
C ARG A 120 -11.40 -5.80 12.25
N ARG A 121 -10.13 -5.75 11.84
CA ARG A 121 -9.03 -5.11 12.58
C ARG A 121 -8.66 -3.71 12.07
N GLY A 122 -9.35 -3.20 11.05
CA GLY A 122 -9.03 -1.91 10.43
C GLY A 122 -7.74 -1.96 9.60
N ILE A 123 -7.49 -3.11 8.95
CA ILE A 123 -6.37 -3.35 8.04
C ILE A 123 -6.95 -3.64 6.65
N GLU A 124 -6.45 -2.93 5.65
CA GLU A 124 -6.87 -3.09 4.26
C GLU A 124 -5.95 -4.11 3.57
N VAL A 125 -6.52 -5.18 3.02
CA VAL A 125 -5.78 -6.17 2.22
C VAL A 125 -5.82 -5.72 0.76
N ILE A 126 -4.65 -5.45 0.21
CA ILE A 126 -4.40 -4.95 -1.14
C ILE A 126 -3.91 -6.12 -1.99
N ILE A 127 -4.69 -6.46 -2.99
CA ILE A 127 -4.49 -7.68 -3.79
C ILE A 127 -3.95 -7.32 -5.17
N SER A 128 -2.94 -8.04 -5.63
CA SER A 128 -2.58 -8.12 -7.06
C SER A 128 -2.76 -9.56 -7.55
N ASN A 129 -3.70 -9.76 -8.48
CA ASN A 129 -4.05 -11.06 -9.05
C ASN A 129 -3.59 -11.13 -10.51
N PRO A 130 -2.90 -12.20 -10.95
CA PRO A 130 -2.39 -13.29 -10.12
C PRO A 130 -1.19 -12.89 -9.25
N CYS A 131 -0.42 -11.87 -9.67
CA CYS A 131 0.75 -11.41 -8.93
C CYS A 131 1.04 -9.92 -9.13
N PHE A 132 2.00 -9.39 -8.38
CA PHE A 132 2.40 -7.98 -8.43
C PHE A 132 2.90 -7.51 -9.81
N ASP A 133 3.35 -8.43 -10.67
CA ASP A 133 3.79 -8.08 -12.03
C ASP A 133 2.68 -7.45 -12.87
N VAL A 134 1.40 -7.74 -12.58
CA VAL A 134 0.27 -7.10 -13.25
C VAL A 134 0.38 -5.59 -13.16
N TRP A 135 0.64 -5.08 -11.96
CA TRP A 135 0.80 -3.65 -11.72
C TRP A 135 2.03 -3.07 -12.43
N LEU A 136 3.13 -3.82 -12.51
CA LEU A 136 4.31 -3.40 -13.26
C LEU A 136 4.05 -3.35 -14.77
N ILE A 137 3.35 -4.33 -15.32
CA ILE A 137 2.95 -4.38 -16.73
C ILE A 137 2.11 -3.16 -17.07
N ASP A 138 1.15 -2.81 -16.20
CA ASP A 138 0.24 -1.68 -16.39
C ASP A 138 0.97 -0.35 -16.58
N HIS A 139 2.18 -0.16 -16.04
CA HIS A 139 2.99 1.04 -16.31
C HIS A 139 3.37 1.21 -17.79
N VAL A 140 3.39 0.14 -18.57
CA VAL A 140 3.75 0.14 -19.99
C VAL A 140 2.54 -0.09 -20.89
N ARG A 141 1.64 -1.00 -20.50
CA ARG A 141 0.44 -1.38 -21.25
C ARG A 141 -0.56 -2.09 -20.34
N SER A 142 -1.85 -2.11 -20.66
CA SER A 142 -2.82 -2.96 -19.97
C SER A 142 -2.36 -4.41 -19.93
N CYS A 143 -2.35 -4.99 -18.73
CA CYS A 143 -2.15 -6.43 -18.55
C CYS A 143 -3.22 -7.21 -19.35
N PRO A 144 -2.86 -8.24 -20.13
CA PRO A 144 -3.83 -9.00 -20.90
C PRO A 144 -4.83 -9.73 -20.00
N ARG A 145 -6.12 -9.60 -20.28
CA ARG A 145 -7.20 -10.25 -19.48
C ARG A 145 -7.07 -11.77 -19.38
N SER A 146 -6.36 -12.41 -20.33
CA SER A 146 -6.14 -13.86 -20.34
C SER A 146 -4.98 -14.33 -19.47
N TYR A 147 -4.20 -13.42 -18.86
CA TYR A 147 -2.99 -13.78 -18.11
C TYR A 147 -3.33 -14.07 -16.65
N THR A 148 -4.05 -15.16 -16.43
CA THR A 148 -4.59 -15.52 -15.11
C THR A 148 -3.58 -16.27 -14.24
N GLN A 149 -2.36 -16.51 -14.73
CA GLN A 149 -1.31 -17.24 -14.00
C GLN A 149 -0.07 -16.38 -13.76
N THR A 150 0.55 -16.52 -12.58
CA THR A 150 1.77 -15.79 -12.18
C THR A 150 2.89 -15.94 -13.22
N ALA A 151 3.08 -17.13 -13.78
CA ALA A 151 4.12 -17.39 -14.78
C ALA A 151 3.93 -16.59 -16.08
N GLU A 152 2.68 -16.32 -16.50
CA GLU A 152 2.39 -15.53 -17.70
C GLU A 152 2.75 -14.05 -17.50
N CYS A 153 2.33 -13.49 -16.36
CA CYS A 153 2.64 -12.13 -15.98
C CYS A 153 4.15 -11.93 -15.78
N GLU A 154 4.82 -12.85 -15.09
CA GLU A 154 6.27 -12.78 -14.90
C GLU A 154 7.03 -12.85 -16.23
N LYS A 155 6.62 -13.76 -17.13
CA LYS A 155 7.23 -13.87 -18.47
C LYS A 155 7.09 -12.57 -19.26
N LEU A 156 5.90 -11.94 -19.22
CA LEU A 156 5.68 -10.68 -19.91
C LEU A 156 6.45 -9.53 -19.26
N ALA A 157 6.50 -9.45 -17.94
CA ALA A 157 7.29 -8.44 -17.23
C ALA A 157 8.78 -8.53 -17.60
N LYS A 158 9.33 -9.75 -17.73
CA LYS A 158 10.70 -9.98 -18.26
C LYS A 158 10.84 -9.50 -19.70
N GLN A 159 9.91 -9.87 -20.58
CA GLN A 159 9.94 -9.47 -22.00
C GLN A 159 9.87 -7.95 -22.19
N LEU A 160 9.11 -7.25 -21.34
CA LEU A 160 9.03 -5.80 -21.32
C LEU A 160 10.24 -5.13 -20.62
N GLY A 161 11.14 -5.92 -20.03
CA GLY A 161 12.31 -5.46 -19.29
C GLY A 161 11.96 -4.71 -18.01
N LEU A 162 10.80 -5.00 -17.41
CA LEU A 162 10.30 -4.40 -16.17
C LEU A 162 10.97 -4.97 -14.92
N ILE A 163 11.37 -6.25 -14.99
CA ILE A 163 12.05 -6.95 -13.93
C ILE A 163 13.37 -7.54 -14.41
N ASP A 164 14.38 -7.49 -13.55
CA ASP A 164 15.71 -8.03 -13.77
C ASP A 164 15.96 -9.16 -12.77
N MET A 165 16.02 -10.39 -13.28
CA MET A 165 16.31 -11.60 -12.49
C MET A 165 17.81 -11.91 -12.44
N SER A 166 18.64 -11.21 -13.22
CA SER A 166 20.07 -11.52 -13.37
C SER A 166 20.95 -10.89 -12.29
N ARG A 167 20.43 -9.86 -11.60
CA ARG A 167 21.18 -9.08 -10.60
C ARG A 167 21.60 -9.86 -9.37
N ASN A 168 20.84 -10.90 -8.98
CA ASN A 168 21.15 -11.69 -7.80
C ASN A 168 20.63 -13.13 -7.95
N PRO A 169 21.52 -14.14 -7.99
CA PRO A 169 21.12 -15.56 -8.03
C PRO A 169 20.30 -16.01 -6.82
N ASN A 170 20.45 -15.35 -5.67
CA ASN A 170 19.80 -15.71 -4.40
C ASN A 170 18.57 -14.86 -4.07
N ASN A 171 18.33 -13.78 -4.83
CA ASN A 171 17.17 -12.91 -4.60
C ASN A 171 16.67 -12.32 -5.92
N PRO A 172 16.03 -13.15 -6.76
CA PRO A 172 15.70 -12.75 -8.12
C PRO A 172 14.42 -11.90 -8.11
N LYS A 173 14.39 -10.85 -8.97
CA LYS A 173 13.25 -9.97 -9.33
C LYS A 173 13.32 -8.53 -8.80
N HIS A 174 14.32 -7.80 -9.28
CA HIS A 174 14.43 -6.35 -9.06
C HIS A 174 13.68 -5.55 -10.13
N ILE A 175 13.08 -4.42 -9.75
CA ILE A 175 12.40 -3.52 -10.69
C ILE A 175 13.41 -2.72 -11.52
N ASN A 176 13.15 -2.62 -12.82
CA ASN A 176 13.81 -1.66 -13.70
C ASN A 176 13.05 -0.32 -13.70
N PHE A 177 13.44 0.60 -12.80
CA PHE A 177 12.74 1.86 -12.60
C PHE A 177 12.66 2.73 -13.85
N ASP A 178 13.66 2.69 -14.74
CA ASP A 178 13.65 3.45 -16.00
C ASP A 178 12.46 3.11 -16.90
N ARG A 179 11.89 1.91 -16.74
CA ARG A 179 10.69 1.50 -17.47
C ARG A 179 9.40 2.06 -16.90
N ILE A 180 9.34 2.41 -15.62
CA ILE A 180 8.10 2.79 -14.91
C ILE A 180 8.06 4.24 -14.43
N VAL A 181 9.20 4.93 -14.34
CA VAL A 181 9.28 6.33 -13.89
C VAL A 181 8.38 7.24 -14.74
N GLY A 182 7.58 8.07 -14.06
CA GLY A 182 6.67 9.03 -14.70
C GLY A 182 5.42 8.42 -15.35
N LYS A 183 5.19 7.10 -15.22
CA LYS A 183 4.08 6.41 -15.90
C LYS A 183 2.92 6.01 -14.99
N TYR A 184 2.84 6.55 -13.78
CA TYR A 184 1.78 6.21 -12.83
C TYR A 184 0.36 6.39 -13.40
N LEU A 185 0.08 7.53 -14.06
CA LEU A 185 -1.25 7.77 -14.65
C LEU A 185 -1.58 6.77 -15.77
N ASN A 186 -0.57 6.33 -16.52
CA ASN A 186 -0.76 5.26 -17.51
C ASN A 186 -1.06 3.94 -16.81
N ALA A 187 -0.36 3.62 -15.73
CA ALA A 187 -0.60 2.43 -14.93
C ALA A 187 -2.04 2.36 -14.41
N THR A 188 -2.53 3.43 -13.80
CA THR A 188 -3.91 3.49 -13.31
C THR A 188 -4.93 3.33 -14.44
N LYS A 189 -4.73 4.00 -15.59
CA LYS A 189 -5.61 3.88 -16.76
C LYS A 189 -5.58 2.47 -17.37
N ASN A 190 -4.41 1.83 -17.38
CA ASN A 190 -4.24 0.48 -17.89
C ASN A 190 -4.85 -0.56 -16.96
N ALA A 191 -4.68 -0.40 -15.65
CA ALA A 191 -5.31 -1.24 -14.65
C ALA A 191 -6.85 -1.22 -14.77
N GLN A 192 -7.44 -0.04 -14.98
CA GLN A 192 -8.89 0.09 -15.16
C GLN A 192 -9.43 -0.75 -16.33
N GLN A 193 -8.65 -0.94 -17.41
CA GLN A 193 -9.09 -1.71 -18.58
C GLN A 193 -9.25 -3.21 -18.33
N HIS A 194 -8.78 -3.74 -17.21
CA HIS A 194 -9.03 -5.13 -16.80
C HIS A 194 -9.88 -5.26 -15.54
N MET A 195 -10.12 -4.17 -14.82
CA MET A 195 -10.96 -4.09 -13.60
C MET A 195 -12.38 -3.52 -13.80
N ASP A 196 -12.70 -3.01 -15.00
CA ASP A 196 -13.97 -2.34 -15.32
C ASP A 196 -15.20 -3.25 -15.53
N ASP A 197 -15.09 -4.54 -15.22
CA ASP A 197 -16.16 -5.52 -15.39
C ASP A 197 -16.86 -5.83 -14.07
N ASP A 198 -18.14 -5.47 -13.95
CA ASP A 198 -18.99 -5.72 -12.78
C ASP A 198 -19.00 -7.19 -12.33
N ARG A 199 -18.92 -8.13 -13.27
CA ARG A 199 -18.88 -9.56 -12.95
C ARG A 199 -17.58 -9.89 -12.24
N GLN A 200 -16.47 -9.36 -12.72
CA GLN A 200 -15.15 -9.57 -12.10
C GLN A 200 -15.09 -8.95 -10.71
N GLN A 201 -15.63 -7.74 -10.53
CA GLN A 201 -15.74 -7.09 -9.22
C GLN A 201 -16.49 -7.97 -8.21
N ARG A 202 -17.64 -8.52 -8.61
CA ARG A 202 -18.42 -9.43 -7.77
C ARG A 202 -17.65 -10.71 -7.46
N THR A 203 -17.00 -11.31 -8.46
CA THR A 203 -16.17 -12.51 -8.26
C THR A 203 -15.07 -12.24 -7.25
N ARG A 204 -14.26 -11.20 -7.45
CA ARG A 204 -13.19 -10.79 -6.54
C ARG A 204 -13.69 -10.57 -5.10
N ILE A 205 -14.83 -9.89 -4.91
CA ILE A 205 -15.37 -9.65 -3.56
C ILE A 205 -15.84 -10.95 -2.90
N SER A 206 -16.52 -11.81 -3.66
CA SER A 206 -17.09 -13.06 -3.13
C SER A 206 -16.07 -14.18 -2.96
N ASN A 207 -15.05 -14.21 -3.82
CA ASN A 207 -14.00 -15.20 -3.89
C ASN A 207 -12.67 -14.54 -4.33
N PRO A 208 -11.95 -13.87 -3.40
CA PRO A 208 -10.71 -13.16 -3.72
C PRO A 208 -9.61 -14.04 -4.32
N SER A 209 -9.63 -15.34 -4.04
CA SER A 209 -8.72 -16.37 -4.57
C SER A 209 -9.29 -17.15 -5.76
N GLY A 210 -10.41 -16.70 -6.33
CA GLY A 210 -11.03 -17.32 -7.49
C GLY A 210 -10.32 -17.00 -8.80
N GLU A 211 -10.74 -17.68 -9.87
CA GLU A 211 -10.30 -17.38 -11.22
C GLU A 211 -11.06 -16.17 -11.79
N TYR A 212 -10.35 -15.06 -11.94
CA TYR A 212 -10.80 -13.86 -12.66
C TYR A 212 -9.62 -13.25 -13.42
N ALA A 213 -9.89 -12.28 -14.30
CA ALA A 213 -8.81 -11.64 -15.05
C ALA A 213 -7.84 -10.94 -14.09
N PRO A 214 -6.66 -10.53 -14.58
CA PRO A 214 -5.75 -9.72 -13.80
C PRO A 214 -6.45 -8.56 -13.08
N TRP A 215 -6.00 -8.29 -11.88
CA TRP A 215 -6.54 -7.25 -11.02
C TRP A 215 -5.43 -6.67 -10.16
N THR A 216 -5.49 -5.39 -9.83
CA THR A 216 -4.60 -4.83 -8.79
C THR A 216 -5.24 -3.68 -8.02
N ASP A 217 -5.17 -3.75 -6.69
CA ASP A 217 -5.61 -2.67 -5.79
C ASP A 217 -4.52 -1.65 -5.49
N VAL A 218 -3.30 -1.85 -6.03
CA VAL A 218 -2.17 -0.95 -5.76
C VAL A 218 -2.48 0.52 -6.10
N PRO A 219 -3.27 0.87 -7.14
CA PRO A 219 -3.71 2.24 -7.36
C PRO A 219 -4.31 2.90 -6.11
N HIS A 220 -5.15 2.20 -5.35
CA HIS A 220 -5.79 2.73 -4.13
C HIS A 220 -4.78 3.18 -3.08
N VAL A 221 -3.71 2.41 -2.87
CA VAL A 221 -2.63 2.77 -1.94
C VAL A 221 -1.92 4.04 -2.43
N VAL A 222 -1.54 4.06 -3.71
CA VAL A 222 -0.75 5.16 -4.26
C VAL A 222 -1.58 6.45 -4.35
N ASP A 223 -2.84 6.38 -4.78
CA ASP A 223 -3.76 7.52 -4.83
C ASP A 223 -4.02 8.09 -3.43
N THR A 224 -4.25 7.22 -2.43
CA THR A 224 -4.41 7.66 -1.03
C THR A 224 -3.18 8.42 -0.53
N LEU A 225 -1.97 7.93 -0.87
CA LEU A 225 -0.72 8.57 -0.53
C LEU A 225 -0.53 9.91 -1.27
N ILE A 226 -0.88 9.99 -2.56
CA ILE A 226 -0.84 11.24 -3.35
C ILE A 226 -1.77 12.28 -2.75
N ASP A 227 -2.99 11.90 -2.40
CA ASP A 227 -3.99 12.82 -1.86
C ASP A 227 -3.63 13.30 -0.45
N GLU A 228 -3.01 12.44 0.36
CA GLU A 228 -2.44 12.88 1.64
C GLU A 228 -1.29 13.86 1.43
N TYR A 229 -0.36 13.54 0.52
CA TYR A 229 0.76 14.41 0.20
C TYR A 229 0.31 15.80 -0.28
N ARG A 230 -0.68 15.86 -1.18
CA ARG A 230 -1.26 17.13 -1.67
C ARG A 230 -1.81 17.96 -0.52
N ARG A 231 -2.65 17.35 0.34
CA ARG A 231 -3.21 18.03 1.51
C ARG A 231 -2.13 18.59 2.43
N LEU A 232 -1.04 17.84 2.62
CA LEU A 232 0.04 18.28 3.49
C LEU A 232 0.89 19.43 2.89
N ILE A 233 0.98 19.55 1.57
CA ILE A 233 1.60 20.73 0.93
C ILE A 233 0.71 21.95 1.10
N ASP A 234 -0.58 21.82 0.77
CA ASP A 234 -1.54 22.93 0.83
C ASP A 234 -1.61 23.52 2.26
N ASP A 235 -1.66 22.65 3.28
CA ASP A 235 -1.61 23.04 4.70
C ASP A 235 -0.26 23.67 5.14
N GLY A 236 0.82 23.40 4.40
CA GLY A 236 2.16 23.94 4.64
C GLY A 236 2.33 25.35 4.07
N GLU A 237 1.74 25.63 2.92
CA GLU A 237 1.74 26.95 2.28
C GLU A 237 0.87 27.96 3.06
N GLU A 238 -0.32 27.55 3.54
CA GLU A 238 -1.17 28.41 4.38
C GLU A 238 -0.53 28.85 5.70
N LYS A 239 0.40 28.06 6.26
CA LYS A 239 1.09 28.41 7.52
C LYS A 239 2.31 29.31 7.32
N THR A 240 2.65 29.65 6.08
CA THR A 240 3.84 30.43 5.73
C THR A 240 3.49 31.82 5.15
N LEU A 241 2.19 32.15 5.06
CA LEU A 241 1.65 33.49 4.75
C LEU A 241 1.09 34.15 6.02
#